data_AF-A0A1R2CVJ9-F1
#
_entry.id   AF-A0A1R2CVJ9-F1
#
_cell.length_a   1.000
_cell.length_b   1.000
_cell.length_c   1.000
_cell.angle_alpha   90.00
_cell.angle_beta   90.00
_cell.angle_gamma   90.00
#
_symmetry.space_group_name_H-M   'P 1'
#
loop_
_entity.id
_entity.type
_entity.pdbx_description
1 polymer ?
#
loop_
_entity_poly.entity_id
_entity_poly.type
_entity_poly.pdbx_seq_one_letter_code
_entity_poly.pdbx_strand_id
1 'polypeptide(L)'
;MFQISIIRADGLTDNAEYSFYLEGKPLKQQQNCSEPTFIITKAGFLNIVLKDQKKKGPLFSVGLHTKLLPNEGFQWIPIFSHTQTIEELPEDVSGTKILIMVSNEFLEQIDEASESECDNCEALKQEKNRMHQELIKVTKEAKVSLDTFTAENEKNKVLMKKYQSLYTETKKEIDIYKLRYEEEKRKNQDLSEKIKSITYQLEDNIQKAKMREEFLENIINDREKEYNKFNIGETSIKKNQVRSESERSMIITPGLIMTPSRSLVQTIDTSLSNTSNSNNSAIQKDVVNNGRTTSKRRVLAELTSIPQSTPQETHSALRTFLKKTHRTGLFIRDSGNLYKFGKKKVYIALKHGNLLCRIGGGFENIEEFISKNSDGKTQISENIHRRNKTSEEVQQCNEELDLATSMYLRSSPEIEKLIRLRKRPSSNCVTE
;
A
#
# COMPACT_ATOMS: atom_id res chain seq x y z
N MET A 1 -3.98 46.30 -30.30
CA MET A 1 -3.14 45.09 -30.44
C MET A 1 -2.59 44.78 -29.06
N PHE A 2 -1.98 43.62 -28.87
CA PHE A 2 -1.23 43.34 -27.64
C PHE A 2 0.15 42.82 -28.03
N GLN A 3 1.12 43.12 -27.18
CA GLN A 3 2.47 42.58 -27.26
C GLN A 3 2.53 41.34 -26.36
N ILE A 4 2.99 40.22 -26.90
CA ILE A 4 3.26 38.99 -26.15
C ILE A 4 4.77 38.79 -26.07
N SER A 5 5.30 38.65 -24.87
CA SER A 5 6.69 38.25 -24.62
C SER A 5 6.74 36.89 -23.93
N ILE A 6 7.66 36.01 -24.36
CA ILE A 6 7.90 34.72 -23.69
C ILE A 6 8.92 34.94 -22.57
N ILE A 7 8.45 34.83 -21.32
CA ILE A 7 9.28 35.07 -20.13
C ILE A 7 10.01 33.79 -19.72
N ARG A 8 9.30 32.65 -19.74
CA ARG A 8 9.82 31.39 -19.22
C ARG A 8 9.17 30.19 -19.88
N ALA A 9 9.93 29.10 -19.95
CA ALA A 9 9.51 27.80 -20.45
C ALA A 9 9.88 26.72 -19.43
N ASP A 10 8.91 25.96 -18.95
CA ASP A 10 9.11 24.86 -18.00
C ASP A 10 8.84 23.51 -18.68
N GLY A 11 9.69 22.52 -18.40
CA GLY A 11 9.58 21.17 -18.99
C GLY A 11 10.12 21.06 -20.42
N LEU A 12 10.81 22.09 -20.90
CA LEU A 12 11.40 22.15 -22.24
C LEU A 12 12.93 22.01 -22.19
N THR A 13 13.51 21.57 -23.30
CA THR A 13 14.97 21.54 -23.49
C THR A 13 15.50 22.93 -23.83
N ASP A 14 16.73 23.25 -23.43
CA ASP A 14 17.37 24.55 -23.67
C ASP A 14 17.50 24.96 -25.16
N ASN A 15 17.32 24.02 -26.10
CA ASN A 15 17.40 24.26 -27.55
C ASN A 15 16.04 24.44 -28.24
N ALA A 16 15.01 24.84 -27.49
CA ALA A 16 13.67 25.05 -28.05
C ALA A 16 13.59 26.38 -28.81
N GLU A 17 13.10 26.34 -30.05
CA GLU A 17 12.75 27.51 -30.84
C GLU A 17 11.23 27.70 -30.86
N TYR A 18 10.78 28.93 -30.65
CA TYR A 18 9.36 29.29 -30.59
C TYR A 18 8.90 29.87 -31.92
N SER A 19 7.86 29.29 -32.51
CA SER A 19 7.21 29.81 -33.71
C SER A 19 5.74 30.12 -33.40
N PHE A 20 5.33 31.37 -33.59
CA PHE A 20 3.95 31.81 -33.39
C PHE A 20 3.26 31.95 -34.74
N TYR A 21 2.03 31.47 -34.85
CA TYR A 21 1.20 31.57 -36.04
C TYR A 21 -0.15 32.18 -35.67
N LEU A 22 -0.58 33.23 -36.35
CA LEU A 22 -1.88 33.85 -36.18
C LEU A 22 -2.71 33.61 -37.43
N GLU A 23 -3.86 32.93 -37.31
CA GLU A 23 -4.69 32.53 -38.45
C GLU A 23 -3.89 31.78 -39.53
N GLY A 24 -3.00 30.89 -39.08
CA GLY A 24 -2.11 30.10 -39.95
C GLY A 24 -0.93 30.87 -40.54
N LYS A 25 -0.81 32.19 -40.33
CA LYS A 25 0.31 32.99 -40.82
C LYS A 25 1.42 33.11 -39.77
N PRO A 26 2.69 32.85 -40.10
CA PRO A 26 3.78 32.99 -39.13
C PRO A 26 3.96 34.45 -38.73
N LEU A 27 4.08 34.69 -37.43
CA LEU A 27 4.42 36.00 -36.87
C LEU A 27 5.93 36.18 -36.86
N LYS A 28 6.37 37.41 -37.13
CA LYS A 28 7.78 37.80 -37.02
C LYS A 28 8.09 38.21 -35.59
N GLN A 29 9.13 37.63 -35.01
CA GLN A 29 9.67 38.09 -33.73
C GLN A 29 10.21 39.51 -33.89
N GLN A 30 9.90 40.40 -32.94
CA GLN A 30 10.49 41.73 -32.89
C GLN A 30 12.00 41.63 -32.67
N GLN A 31 12.76 42.39 -33.45
CA GLN A 31 14.21 42.51 -33.27
C GLN A 31 14.51 43.47 -32.11
N ASN A 32 15.66 43.30 -31.46
CA ASN A 32 16.16 44.15 -30.36
C ASN A 32 15.46 43.99 -29.00
N CYS A 33 14.60 43.00 -28.82
CA CYS A 33 14.11 42.59 -27.50
C CYS A 33 15.01 41.47 -26.95
N SER A 34 15.36 41.52 -25.66
CA SER A 34 16.08 40.44 -24.98
C SER A 34 15.26 39.15 -24.90
N GLU A 35 13.94 39.30 -24.93
CA GLU A 35 12.96 38.22 -24.88
C GLU A 35 12.26 38.05 -26.24
N PRO A 36 11.81 36.84 -26.61
CA PRO A 36 11.02 36.64 -27.81
C PRO A 36 9.67 37.36 -27.71
N THR A 37 9.52 38.43 -28.48
CA THR A 37 8.35 39.31 -28.45
C THR A 37 7.62 39.31 -29.80
N PHE A 38 6.28 39.26 -29.75
CA PHE A 38 5.40 39.21 -30.92
C PHE A 38 4.22 40.18 -30.74
N ILE A 39 3.85 40.90 -31.80
CA ILE A 39 2.63 41.71 -31.82
C ILE A 39 1.48 40.87 -32.36
N ILE A 40 0.36 40.83 -31.64
CA ILE A 40 -0.85 40.10 -32.02
C ILE A 40 -2.12 40.96 -31.98
N THR A 41 -3.13 40.56 -32.75
CA THR A 41 -4.47 41.17 -32.71
C THR A 41 -5.29 40.61 -31.54
N LYS A 42 -6.16 41.45 -30.96
CA LYS A 42 -7.04 41.06 -29.83
C LYS A 42 -8.04 39.96 -30.19
N ALA A 43 -8.32 39.78 -31.47
CA ALA A 43 -9.20 38.74 -32.00
C ALA A 43 -8.45 37.96 -33.09
N GLY A 44 -8.38 36.64 -32.91
CA GLY A 44 -7.79 35.69 -33.84
C GLY A 44 -7.54 34.33 -33.18
N PHE A 45 -7.10 33.36 -33.97
CA PHE A 45 -6.64 32.05 -33.54
C PHE A 45 -5.11 31.99 -33.54
N LEU A 46 -4.53 31.88 -32.34
CA LEU A 46 -3.08 31.82 -32.13
C LEU A 46 -2.64 30.36 -31.96
N ASN A 47 -1.73 29.92 -32.81
CA ASN A 47 -1.03 28.65 -32.72
C ASN A 47 0.42 28.88 -32.30
N ILE A 48 0.81 28.31 -31.18
CA ILE A 48 2.18 28.34 -30.67
C ILE A 48 2.78 26.96 -30.95
N VAL A 49 3.89 26.94 -31.68
CA VAL A 49 4.60 25.72 -32.07
C VAL A 49 6.03 25.80 -31.58
N LEU A 50 6.46 24.79 -30.84
CA LEU A 50 7.82 24.66 -30.34
C LEU A 50 8.56 23.61 -31.15
N LYS A 51 9.74 23.94 -31.63
CA LYS A 51 10.61 23.05 -32.41
C LYS A 51 11.91 22.82 -31.66
N ASP A 52 12.41 21.59 -31.72
CA ASP A 52 13.79 21.30 -31.31
C ASP A 52 14.70 21.72 -32.45
N GLN A 53 15.74 22.52 -32.19
CA GLN A 53 16.73 22.82 -33.23
C GLN A 53 17.41 21.56 -33.79
N LYS A 54 17.48 20.48 -32.99
CA LYS A 54 18.16 19.23 -33.38
C LYS A 54 17.26 18.22 -34.07
N LYS A 55 15.94 18.26 -33.83
CA LYS A 55 15.00 17.27 -34.38
C LYS A 55 14.15 17.90 -35.49
N LYS A 56 13.99 17.18 -36.59
CA LYS A 56 13.07 17.57 -37.66
C LYS A 56 11.63 17.31 -37.21
N GLY A 57 10.95 18.35 -36.72
CA GLY A 57 9.51 18.31 -36.41
C GLY A 57 9.13 19.20 -35.22
N PRO A 58 7.83 19.51 -35.07
CA PRO A 58 7.34 20.17 -33.87
C PRO A 58 7.43 19.22 -32.67
N LEU A 59 8.02 19.69 -31.57
CA LEU A 59 8.04 18.99 -30.29
C LEU A 59 6.69 19.12 -29.58
N PHE A 60 6.18 20.34 -29.55
CA PHE A 60 4.94 20.69 -28.88
C PHE A 60 4.16 21.73 -29.69
N SER A 61 2.84 21.69 -29.59
CA SER A 61 1.97 22.70 -30.18
C SER A 61 0.72 22.92 -29.35
N VAL A 62 0.21 24.15 -29.38
CA VAL A 62 -1.05 24.52 -28.77
C VAL A 62 -1.73 25.61 -29.60
N GLY A 63 -3.03 25.46 -29.82
CA GLY A 63 -3.89 26.48 -30.43
C GLY A 63 -4.80 27.10 -29.39
N LEU A 64 -5.03 28.41 -29.44
CA LEU A 64 -5.99 29.09 -28.58
C LEU A 64 -6.55 30.34 -29.27
N HIS A 65 -7.77 30.75 -28.90
CA HIS A 65 -8.30 32.04 -29.30
C HIS A 65 -7.64 33.17 -28.49
N THR A 66 -7.19 34.24 -29.15
CA THR A 66 -6.52 35.37 -28.47
C THR A 66 -7.43 36.13 -27.50
N LYS A 67 -8.76 35.98 -27.64
CA LYS A 67 -9.76 36.50 -26.70
C LYS A 67 -9.68 35.87 -25.31
N LEU A 68 -9.06 34.69 -25.18
CA LEU A 68 -8.87 34.04 -23.90
C LEU A 68 -7.76 34.70 -23.08
N LEU A 69 -6.82 35.41 -23.73
CA LEU A 69 -5.70 36.04 -23.05
C LEU A 69 -6.15 37.26 -22.23
N PRO A 70 -5.55 37.51 -21.05
CA PRO A 70 -5.83 38.71 -20.28
C PRO A 70 -5.37 39.96 -21.05
N ASN A 71 -5.95 41.12 -20.73
CA ASN A 71 -5.55 42.38 -21.36
C ASN A 71 -4.09 42.73 -21.05
N GLU A 72 -3.66 42.48 -19.82
CA GLU A 72 -2.30 42.70 -19.32
C GLU A 72 -1.97 41.66 -18.25
N GLY A 73 -0.68 41.36 -18.08
CA GLY A 73 -0.18 40.51 -17.00
C GLY A 73 0.50 39.22 -17.48
N PHE A 74 0.69 38.27 -16.57
CA PHE A 74 1.36 37.01 -16.85
C PHE A 74 0.36 35.86 -16.93
N GLN A 75 0.53 34.97 -17.91
CA GLN A 75 -0.33 33.81 -18.09
C GLN A 75 0.49 32.57 -18.43
N TRP A 76 0.26 31.48 -17.70
CA TRP A 76 0.77 30.17 -18.06
C TRP A 76 -0.10 29.54 -19.15
N ILE A 77 0.54 29.00 -20.19
CA ILE A 77 -0.12 28.27 -21.28
C ILE A 77 0.45 26.85 -21.32
N PRO A 78 -0.38 25.79 -21.19
CA PRO A 78 0.08 24.42 -21.39
C PRO A 78 0.44 24.18 -22.86
N ILE A 79 1.45 23.35 -23.08
CA ILE A 79 1.86 22.93 -24.42
C ILE A 79 1.88 21.41 -24.49
N PHE A 80 1.36 20.87 -25.59
CA PHE A 80 1.08 19.44 -25.74
C PHE A 80 1.92 18.84 -26.86
N SER A 81 2.26 17.55 -26.76
CA SER A 81 3.06 16.84 -27.78
C SER A 81 2.32 16.68 -29.12
N HIS A 82 1.02 16.96 -29.13
CA HIS A 82 0.14 16.91 -30.29
C HIS A 82 -0.63 18.24 -30.35
N THR A 83 -0.99 18.67 -31.56
CA THR A 83 -1.74 19.92 -31.73
C THR A 83 -3.10 19.80 -31.05
N GLN A 84 -3.26 20.52 -29.95
CA GLN A 84 -4.49 20.60 -29.19
C GLN A 84 -4.95 22.06 -29.13
N THR A 85 -6.25 22.27 -29.31
CA THR A 85 -6.89 23.58 -29.14
C THR A 85 -7.41 23.71 -27.72
N ILE A 86 -7.12 24.84 -27.09
CA ILE A 86 -7.63 25.22 -25.78
C ILE A 86 -8.81 26.17 -25.96
N GLU A 87 -9.95 25.79 -25.38
CA GLU A 87 -11.17 26.62 -25.38
C GLU A 87 -11.25 27.55 -24.16
N GLU A 88 -10.62 27.18 -23.03
CA GLU A 88 -10.58 27.96 -21.79
C GLU A 88 -9.19 27.85 -21.13
N LEU A 89 -8.68 28.96 -20.59
CA LEU A 89 -7.38 28.95 -19.91
C LEU A 89 -7.48 28.26 -18.54
N PRO A 90 -6.70 27.21 -18.28
CA PRO A 90 -6.70 26.56 -16.97
C PRO A 90 -6.11 27.48 -15.89
N GLU A 91 -6.71 27.47 -14.70
CA GLU A 91 -6.19 28.17 -13.52
C GLU A 91 -4.82 27.60 -13.10
N ASP A 92 -4.70 26.27 -13.11
CA ASP A 92 -3.48 25.55 -12.75
C ASP A 92 -2.96 24.71 -13.91
N VAL A 93 -1.67 24.89 -14.25
CA VAL A 93 -1.03 24.21 -15.37
C VAL A 93 0.04 23.23 -14.87
N SER A 94 -0.27 21.93 -14.97
CA SER A 94 0.69 20.85 -14.72
C SER A 94 1.47 20.48 -15.99
N GLY A 95 2.70 19.98 -15.84
CA GLY A 95 3.53 19.53 -16.97
C GLY A 95 4.24 20.66 -17.72
N THR A 96 4.44 20.44 -19.03
CA THR A 96 5.17 21.34 -19.94
C THR A 96 4.33 22.58 -20.25
N LYS A 97 4.89 23.76 -20.00
CA LYS A 97 4.17 25.03 -20.10
C LYS A 97 5.09 26.20 -20.40
N ILE A 98 4.51 27.26 -20.97
CA ILE A 98 5.18 28.51 -21.24
C ILE A 98 4.50 29.64 -20.46
N LEU A 99 5.29 30.53 -19.86
CA LEU A 99 4.83 31.74 -19.22
C LEU A 99 4.96 32.87 -20.23
N ILE A 100 3.83 33.46 -20.58
CA ILE A 100 3.80 34.64 -21.44
C ILE A 100 3.44 35.88 -20.63
N MET A 101 4.01 37.02 -21.01
CA MET A 101 3.59 38.33 -20.55
C MET A 101 2.79 39.00 -21.67
N VAL A 102 1.58 39.45 -21.35
CA VAL A 102 0.73 40.24 -22.24
C VAL A 102 0.84 41.69 -21.80
N SER A 103 1.20 42.57 -22.73
CA SER A 103 1.30 44.00 -22.49
C SER A 103 0.43 44.74 -23.51
N ASN A 104 -0.30 45.73 -23.04
CA ASN A 104 -1.08 46.61 -23.90
C ASN A 104 -0.15 47.75 -24.36
N GLU A 105 0.11 47.85 -25.66
CA GLU A 105 1.05 48.86 -26.22
C GLU A 105 0.52 50.31 -26.11
N PHE A 106 -0.71 50.53 -25.63
CA PHE A 106 -1.31 51.86 -25.49
C PHE A 106 -1.16 52.40 -24.07
N LEU A 107 0.05 52.82 -23.68
CA LEU A 107 0.20 53.84 -22.65
C LEU A 107 0.35 55.18 -23.38
N GLU A 108 -0.70 56.00 -23.34
CA GLU A 108 -0.67 57.35 -23.90
C GLU A 108 0.44 58.14 -23.22
N GLN A 109 1.31 58.76 -24.04
CA GLN A 109 2.40 59.60 -23.59
C GLN A 109 1.80 60.79 -22.84
N ILE A 110 2.04 60.88 -21.53
CA ILE A 110 1.54 61.99 -20.71
C ILE A 110 2.37 63.23 -21.08
N ASP A 111 1.74 64.21 -21.72
CA ASP A 111 2.35 65.51 -21.97
C ASP A 111 2.55 66.25 -20.63
N GLU A 112 3.80 66.34 -20.18
CA GLU A 112 4.22 67.14 -19.02
C GLU A 112 4.09 68.64 -19.36
N ALA A 113 2.93 69.23 -19.05
CA ALA A 113 2.72 70.67 -19.20
C ALA A 113 3.39 71.46 -18.06
N SER A 114 4.15 72.49 -18.47
CA SER A 114 5.02 73.39 -17.72
C SER A 114 4.45 74.04 -16.46
N GLU A 115 5.21 73.99 -15.36
CA GLU A 115 4.99 74.75 -14.13
C GLU A 115 5.27 76.26 -14.33
N SER A 116 4.36 77.13 -13.87
CA SER A 116 4.50 78.59 -13.91
C SER A 116 4.84 79.17 -12.53
N GLU A 117 5.78 80.12 -12.51
CA GLU A 117 6.35 80.77 -11.32
C GLU A 117 5.34 81.72 -10.64
N CYS A 118 5.17 81.59 -9.31
CA CYS A 118 4.26 82.44 -8.53
C CYS A 118 4.93 82.94 -7.22
N ASP A 119 4.89 84.26 -7.02
CA ASP A 119 5.60 85.07 -6.01
C ASP A 119 4.95 85.08 -4.60
N ASN A 120 4.73 83.92 -3.95
CA ASN A 120 4.16 83.87 -2.60
C ASN A 120 5.07 83.14 -1.57
N CYS A 121 6.14 83.82 -1.14
CA CYS A 121 7.34 83.22 -0.52
C CYS A 121 7.20 82.76 0.96
N GLU A 122 6.27 83.28 1.76
CA GLU A 122 6.15 82.88 3.18
C GLU A 122 5.25 81.66 3.41
N ALA A 123 4.10 81.58 2.72
CA ALA A 123 3.26 80.39 2.74
C ALA A 123 4.03 79.15 2.24
N LEU A 124 4.86 79.33 1.21
CA LEU A 124 5.77 78.32 0.69
C LEU A 124 6.79 77.81 1.72
N LYS A 125 7.31 78.67 2.60
CA LYS A 125 8.25 78.25 3.65
C LYS A 125 7.55 77.40 4.73
N GLN A 126 6.32 77.75 5.09
CA GLN A 126 5.56 76.99 6.08
C GLN A 126 5.11 75.62 5.54
N GLU A 127 4.65 75.58 4.28
CA GLU A 127 4.33 74.35 3.56
C GLU A 127 5.58 73.47 3.41
N LYS A 128 6.74 74.06 3.06
CA LYS A 128 8.03 73.35 2.99
C LYS A 128 8.41 72.69 4.31
N ASN A 129 8.23 73.38 5.44
CA ASN A 129 8.52 72.80 6.75
C ASN A 129 7.55 71.67 7.11
N ARG A 130 6.26 71.80 6.75
CA ARG A 130 5.27 70.72 6.92
C ARG A 130 5.66 69.49 6.09
N MET A 131 5.95 69.70 4.81
CA MET A 131 6.40 68.63 3.91
C MET A 131 7.70 67.98 4.40
N HIS A 132 8.62 68.75 4.96
CA HIS A 132 9.86 68.19 5.52
C HIS A 132 9.59 67.27 6.73
N GLN A 133 8.66 67.62 7.61
CA GLN A 133 8.27 66.76 8.73
C GLN A 133 7.55 65.50 8.25
N GLU A 134 6.65 65.62 7.27
CA GLU A 134 5.99 64.48 6.64
C GLU A 134 7.02 63.55 5.97
N LEU A 135 8.02 64.11 5.27
CA LEU A 135 9.10 63.34 4.66
C LEU A 135 9.92 62.56 5.70
N ILE A 136 10.24 63.18 6.85
CA ILE A 136 10.94 62.49 7.95
C ILE A 136 10.08 61.33 8.49
N LYS A 137 8.77 61.55 8.65
CA LYS A 137 7.85 60.51 9.14
C LYS A 137 7.78 59.34 8.16
N VAL A 138 7.56 59.62 6.87
CA VAL A 138 7.52 58.62 5.80
C VAL A 138 8.84 57.86 5.70
N THR A 139 9.98 58.55 5.83
CA THR A 139 11.31 57.91 5.79
C THR A 139 11.51 56.94 6.97
N LYS A 140 11.04 57.30 8.16
CA LYS A 140 11.09 56.41 9.34
C LYS A 140 10.20 55.19 9.17
N GLU A 141 8.97 55.37 8.67
CA GLU A 141 8.03 54.27 8.41
C GLU A 141 8.57 53.33 7.32
N ALA A 142 9.11 53.89 6.23
CA ALA A 142 9.76 53.11 5.17
C ALA A 142 10.96 52.31 5.69
N LYS A 143 11.77 52.88 6.59
CA LYS A 143 12.89 52.17 7.21
C LYS A 143 12.44 50.99 8.06
N VAL A 144 11.42 51.17 8.91
CA VAL A 144 10.86 50.07 9.72
C VAL A 144 10.29 48.98 8.81
N SER A 145 9.57 49.36 7.76
CA SER A 145 9.05 48.40 6.77
C SER A 145 10.16 47.60 6.10
N LEU A 146 11.25 48.26 5.69
CA LEU A 146 12.42 47.62 5.08
C LEU A 146 13.12 46.65 6.06
N ASP A 147 13.29 47.03 7.32
CA ASP A 147 13.88 46.17 8.35
C ASP A 147 12.99 44.94 8.62
N THR A 148 11.66 45.09 8.63
CA THR A 148 10.75 43.95 8.75
C THR A 148 10.79 43.02 7.55
N PHE A 149 10.84 43.57 6.33
CA PHE A 149 10.93 42.80 5.09
C PHE A 149 12.24 42.02 5.01
N THR A 150 13.37 42.63 5.39
CA THR A 150 14.68 41.95 5.40
C THR A 150 14.73 40.81 6.43
N ALA A 151 14.15 41.01 7.62
CA ALA A 151 14.05 39.96 8.63
C ALA A 151 13.16 38.78 8.17
N GLU A 152 12.05 39.06 7.49
CA GLU A 152 11.19 38.03 6.90
C GLU A 152 11.87 37.28 5.75
N ASN A 153 12.63 37.99 4.92
CA ASN A 153 13.39 37.38 3.83
C ASN A 153 14.45 36.39 4.35
N GLU A 154 15.16 36.73 5.43
CA GLU A 154 16.10 35.79 6.07
C GLU A 154 15.40 34.59 6.70
N LYS A 155 14.21 34.75 7.30
CA LYS A 155 13.38 33.61 7.75
C LYS A 155 12.99 32.70 6.59
N ASN A 156 12.56 33.28 5.47
CA ASN A 156 12.20 32.53 4.26
C ASN A 156 13.40 31.76 3.69
N LYS A 157 14.60 32.34 3.72
CA LYS A 157 15.84 31.67 3.31
C LYS A 157 16.18 30.47 4.19
N VAL A 158 16.02 30.57 5.51
CA VAL A 158 16.18 29.43 6.44
C VAL A 158 15.14 28.35 6.17
N LEU A 159 13.88 28.75 5.94
CA LEU A 159 12.80 27.84 5.62
C LEU A 159 13.05 27.09 4.29
N MET A 160 13.52 27.78 3.26
CA MET A 160 13.88 27.18 1.98
C MET A 160 15.01 26.15 2.11
N LYS A 161 16.04 26.43 2.93
CA LYS A 161 17.09 25.44 3.24
C LYS A 161 16.52 24.21 3.94
N LYS A 162 15.56 24.38 4.85
CA LYS A 162 14.87 23.27 5.53
C LYS A 162 14.08 22.41 4.55
N TYR A 163 13.32 23.02 3.63
CA TYR A 163 12.61 22.31 2.58
C TYR A 163 13.54 21.54 1.66
N GLN A 164 14.66 22.15 1.27
CA GLN A 164 15.67 21.49 0.45
C GLN A 164 16.27 20.27 1.16
N SER A 165 16.59 20.39 2.45
CA SER A 165 17.08 19.26 3.25
C SER A 165 16.06 18.12 3.30
N LEU A 166 14.79 18.44 3.59
CA LEU A 166 13.72 17.45 3.66
C LEU A 166 13.53 16.74 2.31
N TYR A 167 13.52 17.49 1.20
CA TYR A 167 13.43 16.93 -0.14
C TYR A 167 14.58 15.94 -0.42
N THR A 168 15.82 16.28 -0.05
CA THR A 168 16.97 15.39 -0.24
C THR A 168 16.89 14.12 0.61
N GLU A 169 16.36 14.21 1.83
CA GLU A 169 16.16 13.08 2.73
C GLU A 169 15.08 12.13 2.20
N THR A 170 13.92 12.67 1.82
CA THR A 170 12.84 11.89 1.21
C THR A 170 13.29 11.22 -0.09
N LYS A 171 14.09 11.91 -0.91
CA LYS A 171 14.66 11.30 -2.13
C LYS A 171 15.55 10.10 -1.82
N LYS A 172 16.44 10.21 -0.82
CA LYS A 172 17.27 9.07 -0.37
C LYS A 172 16.43 7.92 0.15
N GLU A 173 15.37 8.21 0.90
CA GLU A 173 14.47 7.19 1.43
C GLU A 173 13.75 6.43 0.30
N ILE A 174 13.26 7.15 -0.71
CA ILE A 174 12.66 6.56 -1.92
C ILE A 174 13.66 5.64 -2.64
N ASP A 175 14.91 6.06 -2.78
CA ASP A 175 15.95 5.25 -3.44
C ASP A 175 16.27 3.97 -2.64
N ILE A 176 16.26 4.04 -1.30
CA ILE A 176 16.39 2.84 -0.44
C ILE A 176 15.20 1.89 -0.62
N TYR A 177 13.97 2.40 -0.70
CA TYR A 177 12.79 1.55 -0.94
C TYR A 177 12.85 0.87 -2.31
N LYS A 178 13.29 1.59 -3.35
CA LYS A 178 13.49 0.99 -4.69
C LYS A 178 14.50 -0.14 -4.66
N LEU A 179 15.62 0.05 -3.96
CA LEU A 179 16.64 -1.00 -3.84
C LEU A 179 16.09 -2.25 -3.13
N ARG A 180 15.36 -2.08 -2.02
CA ARG A 180 14.72 -3.19 -1.31
C ARG A 180 13.69 -3.92 -2.17
N TYR A 181 12.90 -3.18 -2.93
CA TYR A 181 11.92 -3.75 -3.85
C TYR A 181 12.57 -4.65 -4.90
N GLU A 182 13.67 -4.19 -5.52
CA GLU A 182 14.39 -4.99 -6.52
C GLU A 182 15.09 -6.23 -5.91
N GLU A 183 15.55 -6.15 -4.66
CA GLU A 183 16.09 -7.31 -3.94
C GLU A 183 15.00 -8.36 -3.67
N GLU A 184 13.82 -7.92 -3.22
CA GLU A 184 12.68 -8.82 -2.94
C GLU A 184 12.14 -9.44 -4.23
N LYS A 185 12.11 -8.68 -5.32
CA LYS A 185 11.75 -9.16 -6.66
C LYS A 185 12.68 -10.28 -7.12
N ARG A 186 14.00 -10.14 -6.91
CA ARG A 186 14.97 -11.20 -7.22
C ARG A 186 14.75 -12.46 -6.37
N LYS A 187 14.54 -12.31 -5.06
CA LYS A 187 14.23 -13.44 -4.17
C LYS A 187 12.97 -14.18 -4.61
N ASN A 188 11.93 -13.45 -5.01
CA ASN A 188 10.69 -14.03 -5.50
C ASN A 188 10.89 -14.77 -6.84
N GLN A 189 11.73 -14.24 -7.72
CA GLN A 189 12.10 -14.92 -8.96
C GLN A 189 12.84 -16.24 -8.68
N ASP A 190 13.87 -16.22 -7.81
CA ASP A 190 14.61 -17.41 -7.41
C ASP A 190 13.68 -18.46 -6.76
N LEU A 191 12.74 -18.03 -5.93
CA LEU A 191 11.75 -18.91 -5.29
C LEU A 191 10.79 -19.52 -6.33
N SER A 192 10.36 -18.72 -7.31
CA SER A 192 9.52 -19.19 -8.42
C SER A 192 10.23 -20.25 -9.25
N GLU A 193 11.52 -20.06 -9.56
CA GLU A 193 12.33 -21.05 -10.28
C GLU A 193 12.51 -22.35 -9.49
N LYS A 194 12.72 -22.25 -8.17
CA LYS A 194 12.78 -23.43 -7.28
C LYS A 194 11.46 -24.19 -7.24
N ILE A 195 10.33 -23.49 -7.17
CA ILE A 195 9.00 -24.12 -7.20
C ILE A 195 8.82 -24.87 -8.52
N LYS A 196 9.14 -24.24 -9.67
CA LYS A 196 9.07 -24.91 -10.98
C LYS A 196 9.94 -26.17 -11.05
N SER A 197 11.15 -26.11 -10.51
CA SER A 197 12.05 -27.28 -10.46
C SER A 197 11.47 -28.42 -9.63
N ILE A 198 10.90 -28.13 -8.45
CA ILE A 198 10.24 -29.13 -7.60
C ILE A 198 9.01 -29.71 -8.30
N THR A 199 8.19 -28.87 -8.95
CA THR A 199 7.01 -29.32 -9.71
C THR A 199 7.41 -30.30 -10.82
N TYR A 200 8.48 -29.99 -11.57
CA TYR A 200 8.99 -30.89 -12.60
C TYR A 200 9.47 -32.23 -12.04
N GLN A 201 10.18 -32.23 -10.91
CA GLN A 201 10.62 -33.47 -10.25
C GLN A 201 9.44 -34.31 -9.75
N LEU A 202 8.40 -33.66 -9.21
CA LEU A 202 7.18 -34.36 -8.78
C LEU A 202 6.45 -34.98 -9.97
N GLU A 203 6.36 -34.27 -11.09
CA GLU A 203 5.72 -34.78 -12.30
C GLU A 203 6.46 -35.98 -12.90
N ASP A 204 7.80 -35.93 -12.96
CA ASP A 204 8.63 -37.08 -13.35
C ASP A 204 8.43 -38.29 -12.41
N ASN A 205 8.37 -38.05 -11.09
CA ASN A 205 8.09 -39.11 -10.11
C ASN A 205 6.69 -39.72 -10.27
N ILE A 206 5.67 -38.90 -10.57
CA ILE A 206 4.31 -39.37 -10.86
C ILE A 206 4.32 -40.26 -12.11
N GLN A 207 5.00 -39.86 -13.18
CA GLN A 207 5.11 -40.66 -14.40
C GLN A 207 5.82 -42.00 -14.15
N LYS A 208 6.93 -41.99 -13.39
CA LYS A 208 7.62 -43.23 -12.99
C LYS A 208 6.75 -44.16 -12.15
N ALA A 209 5.97 -43.60 -11.21
CA ALA A 209 5.04 -44.38 -10.41
C ALA A 209 3.95 -45.01 -11.28
N LYS A 210 3.40 -44.26 -12.25
CA LYS A 210 2.40 -44.74 -13.20
C LYS A 210 2.94 -45.88 -14.07
N MET A 211 4.15 -45.73 -14.63
CA MET A 211 4.80 -46.80 -15.41
C MET A 211 5.02 -48.07 -14.59
N ARG A 212 5.34 -47.93 -13.30
CA ARG A 212 5.48 -49.07 -12.38
C ARG A 212 4.14 -49.74 -12.08
N GLU A 213 3.08 -48.96 -11.91
CA GLU A 213 1.72 -49.46 -11.70
C GLU A 213 1.23 -50.25 -12.92
N GLU A 214 1.35 -49.68 -14.12
CA GLU A 214 1.01 -50.37 -15.38
C GLU A 214 1.80 -51.67 -15.56
N PHE A 215 3.08 -51.67 -15.19
CA PHE A 215 3.91 -52.87 -15.22
C PHE A 215 3.42 -53.96 -14.26
N LEU A 216 3.06 -53.59 -13.02
CA LEU A 216 2.54 -54.54 -12.03
C LEU A 216 1.17 -55.09 -12.43
N GLU A 217 0.30 -54.25 -12.99
CA GLU A 217 -1.00 -54.65 -13.52
C GLU A 217 -0.85 -55.69 -14.64
N ASN A 218 0.12 -55.51 -15.54
CA ASN A 218 0.45 -56.51 -16.56
C ASN A 218 0.90 -57.85 -15.95
N ILE A 219 1.74 -57.84 -14.92
CA ILE A 219 2.17 -59.07 -14.22
C ILE A 219 0.98 -59.79 -13.57
N ILE A 220 0.09 -59.05 -12.90
CA ILE A 220 -1.11 -59.61 -12.26
C ILE A 220 -1.99 -60.26 -13.33
N ASN A 221 -2.28 -59.54 -14.42
CA ASN A 221 -3.09 -60.05 -15.53
C ASN A 221 -2.51 -61.32 -16.15
N ASP A 222 -1.19 -61.41 -16.30
CA ASP A 222 -0.55 -62.62 -16.82
C ASP A 222 -0.63 -63.79 -15.85
N ARG A 223 -0.47 -63.55 -14.54
CA ARG A 223 -0.68 -64.57 -13.50
C ARG A 223 -2.13 -65.04 -13.41
N GLU A 224 -3.10 -64.15 -13.56
CA GLU A 224 -4.52 -64.51 -13.60
C GLU A 224 -4.84 -65.38 -14.82
N LYS A 225 -4.27 -65.08 -16.00
CA LYS A 225 -4.39 -65.94 -17.19
C LYS A 225 -3.79 -67.32 -16.95
N GLU A 226 -2.61 -67.41 -16.33
CA GLU A 226 -2.00 -68.70 -15.95
C GLU A 226 -2.91 -69.48 -15.00
N TYR A 227 -3.39 -68.84 -13.93
CA TYR A 227 -4.29 -69.45 -12.94
C TYR A 227 -5.59 -69.97 -13.59
N ASN A 228 -6.20 -69.18 -14.47
CA ASN A 228 -7.40 -69.59 -15.21
C ASN A 228 -7.14 -70.80 -16.10
N LYS A 229 -5.96 -70.92 -16.74
CA LYS A 229 -5.58 -72.14 -17.49
C LYS A 229 -5.48 -73.36 -16.57
N PHE A 230 -4.87 -73.24 -15.39
CA PHE A 230 -4.80 -74.33 -14.41
C PHE A 230 -6.18 -74.77 -13.91
N ASN A 231 -7.07 -73.82 -13.61
CA ASN A 231 -8.40 -74.13 -13.10
C ASN A 231 -9.31 -74.83 -14.15
N ILE A 232 -9.17 -74.47 -15.44
CA ILE A 232 -9.81 -75.19 -16.56
C ILE A 232 -9.25 -76.62 -16.69
N GLY A 233 -7.96 -76.82 -16.42
CA GLY A 233 -7.31 -78.13 -16.39
C GLY A 233 -7.85 -79.01 -15.25
N GLU A 234 -7.90 -78.50 -14.02
CA GLU A 234 -8.44 -79.23 -12.86
C GLU A 234 -9.91 -79.63 -13.04
N THR A 235 -10.74 -78.73 -13.55
CA THR A 235 -12.16 -79.01 -13.76
C THR A 235 -12.36 -80.09 -14.83
N SER A 236 -11.51 -80.13 -15.86
CA SER A 236 -11.47 -81.20 -16.85
C SER A 236 -11.05 -82.56 -16.25
N ILE A 237 -10.04 -82.56 -15.37
CA ILE A 237 -9.58 -83.78 -14.67
C ILE A 237 -10.67 -84.31 -13.72
N LYS A 238 -11.30 -83.44 -12.92
CA LYS A 238 -12.41 -83.82 -12.03
C LYS A 238 -13.59 -84.41 -12.80
N LYS A 239 -13.96 -83.84 -13.96
CA LYS A 239 -15.01 -84.40 -14.82
C LYS A 239 -14.67 -85.80 -15.35
N ASN A 240 -13.42 -86.05 -15.74
CA ASN A 240 -12.98 -87.36 -16.18
C ASN A 240 -12.93 -88.38 -15.03
N GLN A 241 -12.56 -87.96 -13.83
CA GLN A 241 -12.54 -88.81 -12.65
C GLN A 241 -13.97 -89.23 -12.22
N VAL A 242 -14.92 -88.29 -12.18
CA VAL A 242 -16.34 -88.59 -11.90
C VAL A 242 -16.93 -89.56 -12.94
N ARG A 243 -16.52 -89.46 -14.21
CA ARG A 243 -16.92 -90.42 -15.25
C ARG A 243 -16.38 -91.83 -14.98
N SER A 244 -15.12 -91.95 -14.56
CA SER A 244 -14.53 -93.25 -14.19
C SER A 244 -15.08 -93.84 -12.89
N GLU A 245 -15.52 -93.02 -11.94
CA GLU A 245 -16.19 -93.44 -10.70
C GLU A 245 -17.64 -93.88 -10.96
N SER A 246 -18.36 -93.17 -11.84
CA SER A 246 -19.69 -93.58 -12.33
C SER A 246 -19.66 -94.92 -13.08
N GLU A 247 -18.56 -95.25 -13.77
CA GLU A 247 -18.39 -96.55 -14.42
C GLU A 247 -18.04 -97.66 -13.41
N ARG A 248 -17.39 -97.32 -12.28
CA ARG A 248 -17.10 -98.27 -11.19
C ARG A 248 -18.27 -98.52 -10.25
N SER A 249 -19.21 -97.59 -10.11
CA SER A 249 -20.39 -97.75 -9.24
C SER A 249 -21.53 -98.58 -9.84
N MET A 250 -21.36 -99.17 -11.04
CA MET A 250 -22.35 -100.06 -11.66
C MET A 250 -22.25 -101.52 -11.21
N ILE A 251 -21.35 -101.83 -10.26
CA ILE A 251 -21.25 -103.14 -9.63
C ILE A 251 -21.23 -102.90 -8.12
N ILE A 252 -22.22 -103.45 -7.41
CA ILE A 252 -22.37 -103.65 -5.95
C ILE A 252 -23.73 -103.14 -5.42
N THR A 253 -24.67 -104.09 -5.43
CA THR A 253 -25.57 -104.55 -4.35
C THR A 253 -26.32 -103.54 -3.44
N PRO A 254 -27.66 -103.64 -3.32
CA PRO A 254 -28.46 -102.87 -2.37
C PRO A 254 -28.43 -103.50 -0.97
N GLY A 255 -28.13 -102.71 0.07
CA GLY A 255 -28.22 -103.19 1.44
C GLY A 255 -27.93 -102.13 2.52
N LEU A 256 -29.01 -101.69 3.17
CA LEU A 256 -29.12 -101.33 4.59
C LEU A 256 -28.24 -100.20 5.21
N ILE A 257 -28.97 -99.22 5.79
CA ILE A 257 -28.89 -98.76 7.19
C ILE A 257 -28.09 -97.49 7.56
N MET A 258 -28.91 -96.57 8.12
CA MET A 258 -28.74 -95.64 9.25
C MET A 258 -28.03 -94.28 9.12
N THR A 259 -28.83 -93.30 9.55
CA THR A 259 -28.49 -91.98 10.09
C THR A 259 -27.50 -92.07 11.26
N PRO A 260 -26.75 -90.99 11.58
CA PRO A 260 -27.27 -90.04 12.56
C PRO A 260 -26.90 -88.57 12.34
N SER A 261 -27.70 -87.74 13.02
CA SER A 261 -27.58 -86.33 13.36
C SER A 261 -26.31 -85.95 14.14
N ARG A 262 -25.84 -84.70 13.96
CA ARG A 262 -25.18 -83.81 14.97
C ARG A 262 -24.85 -82.45 14.31
N SER A 263 -25.55 -81.38 14.68
CA SER A 263 -25.20 -80.34 15.69
C SER A 263 -24.08 -79.39 15.24
N LEU A 264 -24.36 -78.13 14.91
CA LEU A 264 -24.41 -76.98 15.85
C LEU A 264 -23.02 -76.48 16.26
N VAL A 265 -22.50 -75.46 15.53
CA VAL A 265 -21.45 -74.49 15.94
C VAL A 265 -21.72 -73.20 15.14
N GLN A 266 -22.54 -72.27 15.63
CA GLN A 266 -22.17 -71.06 16.40
C GLN A 266 -20.99 -70.22 15.84
N THR A 267 -21.37 -69.09 15.24
CA THR A 267 -20.80 -67.73 15.38
C THR A 267 -19.47 -67.57 16.11
N ILE A 268 -18.52 -66.87 15.47
CA ILE A 268 -17.68 -65.80 16.06
C ILE A 268 -17.38 -64.78 14.95
N ASP A 269 -17.95 -63.59 15.07
CA ASP A 269 -17.37 -62.34 14.57
C ASP A 269 -16.17 -62.01 15.46
N THR A 270 -14.98 -61.78 14.89
CA THR A 270 -13.96 -60.95 15.56
C THR A 270 -13.09 -60.26 14.52
N SER A 271 -13.29 -58.95 14.47
CA SER A 271 -12.36 -57.91 14.05
C SER A 271 -10.88 -58.27 14.18
N LEU A 272 -10.13 -58.11 13.09
CA LEU A 272 -8.67 -57.95 13.11
C LEU A 272 -8.27 -56.78 12.21
N SER A 273 -8.36 -55.58 12.79
CA SER A 273 -7.38 -54.53 12.56
C SER A 273 -6.08 -54.92 13.26
N ASN A 274 -4.98 -55.02 12.52
CA ASN A 274 -3.61 -54.73 12.98
C ASN A 274 -2.70 -54.58 11.75
N THR A 275 -2.25 -53.36 11.43
CA THR A 275 -0.93 -52.80 11.82
C THR A 275 0.25 -53.70 11.47
N SER A 276 0.88 -53.41 10.33
CA SER A 276 2.28 -53.72 10.07
C SER A 276 3.17 -52.53 10.44
N ASN A 277 3.92 -52.74 11.52
CA ASN A 277 5.10 -52.01 12.00
C ASN A 277 6.31 -52.21 11.06
N SER A 278 7.21 -51.22 11.02
CA SER A 278 8.68 -51.29 10.79
C SER A 278 9.15 -49.93 10.26
N ASN A 279 10.17 -49.19 10.68
CA ASN A 279 11.27 -49.23 11.67
C ASN A 279 11.79 -47.75 11.66
N ASN A 280 12.22 -47.06 12.73
CA ASN A 280 13.48 -47.27 13.44
C ASN A 280 13.60 -46.27 14.62
N SER A 281 14.19 -46.78 15.70
CA SER A 281 14.78 -46.13 16.88
C SER A 281 15.90 -45.12 16.52
N ALA A 282 16.42 -44.22 17.37
CA ALA A 282 16.68 -44.25 18.81
C ALA A 282 17.07 -42.83 19.28
N ILE A 283 16.96 -42.54 20.59
CA ILE A 283 18.00 -41.96 21.49
C ILE A 283 17.36 -41.44 22.81
N GLN A 284 17.69 -42.17 23.89
CA GLN A 284 18.06 -41.74 25.26
C GLN A 284 17.09 -40.91 26.13
N LYS A 285 16.62 -41.48 27.26
CA LYS A 285 17.19 -41.38 28.65
C LYS A 285 17.07 -39.96 29.21
N ASP A 286 16.67 -39.67 30.45
CA ASP A 286 16.47 -40.43 31.68
C ASP A 286 15.90 -39.42 32.73
N VAL A 287 15.36 -39.93 33.85
CA VAL A 287 15.56 -39.37 35.22
C VAL A 287 14.57 -38.34 35.84
N VAL A 288 13.89 -38.85 36.89
CA VAL A 288 13.61 -38.27 38.23
C VAL A 288 12.16 -37.91 38.64
N ASN A 289 11.65 -38.82 39.48
CA ASN A 289 10.64 -38.67 40.53
C ASN A 289 10.91 -37.50 41.49
N ASN A 290 9.85 -36.81 41.94
CA ASN A 290 9.51 -36.70 43.37
C ASN A 290 8.30 -35.79 43.64
N GLY A 291 7.55 -36.14 44.70
CA GLY A 291 7.00 -35.14 45.63
C GLY A 291 5.51 -34.86 45.57
N ARG A 292 4.71 -35.73 46.21
CA ARG A 292 3.36 -35.43 46.71
C ARG A 292 3.43 -34.37 47.82
N THR A 293 2.73 -33.25 47.66
CA THR A 293 2.17 -32.49 48.79
C THR A 293 0.79 -31.97 48.44
N THR A 294 -0.18 -32.39 49.24
CA THR A 294 -1.60 -32.02 49.21
C THR A 294 -1.80 -30.58 49.65
N SER A 295 -2.31 -29.73 48.76
CA SER A 295 -2.90 -28.44 49.13
C SER A 295 -4.14 -28.17 48.27
N LYS A 296 -5.24 -27.82 48.93
CA LYS A 296 -6.57 -27.58 48.37
C LYS A 296 -6.49 -26.53 47.26
N ARG A 297 -6.63 -26.96 45.99
CA ARG A 297 -6.57 -26.08 44.82
C ARG A 297 -7.95 -25.99 44.16
N ARG A 298 -8.42 -24.74 43.99
CA ARG A 298 -9.65 -24.34 43.30
C ARG A 298 -9.81 -25.05 41.95
N VAL A 299 -11.04 -25.50 41.68
CA VAL A 299 -11.53 -26.18 40.47
C VAL A 299 -11.63 -25.20 39.28
N LEU A 300 -10.51 -24.60 38.87
CA LEU A 300 -10.46 -23.72 37.68
C LEU A 300 -9.15 -23.87 36.87
N ALA A 301 -8.43 -24.99 37.05
CA ALA A 301 -7.12 -25.20 36.43
C ALA A 301 -7.12 -26.14 35.21
N GLU A 302 -8.17 -26.91 34.95
CA GLU A 302 -8.12 -27.99 33.94
C GLU A 302 -8.31 -27.57 32.48
N LEU A 303 -8.66 -26.31 32.20
CA LEU A 303 -8.78 -25.79 30.81
C LEU A 303 -7.56 -25.00 30.31
N THR A 304 -6.41 -25.03 31.00
CA THR A 304 -5.22 -24.26 30.56
C THR A 304 -3.91 -25.02 30.53
N SER A 305 -3.92 -26.36 30.59
CA SER A 305 -2.73 -27.18 30.27
C SER A 305 -2.51 -27.25 28.76
N ILE A 306 -2.48 -26.10 28.10
CA ILE A 306 -2.01 -25.99 26.72
C ILE A 306 -0.49 -26.21 26.79
N PRO A 307 0.08 -27.15 26.03
CA PRO A 307 1.52 -27.40 26.05
C PRO A 307 2.24 -26.08 25.81
N GLN A 308 2.97 -25.65 26.84
CA GLN A 308 3.71 -24.40 26.78
C GLN A 308 5.01 -24.70 26.04
N SER A 309 5.18 -24.03 24.90
CA SER A 309 6.47 -23.97 24.21
C SER A 309 7.56 -23.57 25.17
N THR A 310 8.75 -24.16 24.99
CA THR A 310 9.86 -23.86 25.88
C THR A 310 10.23 -22.37 25.78
N PRO A 311 10.72 -21.74 26.86
CA PRO A 311 11.12 -20.33 26.80
C PRO A 311 12.18 -20.02 25.74
N GLN A 312 12.96 -21.04 25.36
CA GLN A 312 13.99 -20.93 24.34
C GLN A 312 13.41 -20.95 22.92
N GLU A 313 12.43 -21.82 22.64
CA GLU A 313 11.68 -21.83 21.37
C GLU A 313 10.95 -20.52 21.15
N THR A 314 10.22 -20.05 22.17
CA THR A 314 9.48 -18.77 22.10
C THR A 314 10.43 -17.61 21.81
N HIS A 315 11.61 -17.60 22.44
CA HIS A 315 12.62 -16.57 22.20
C HIS A 315 13.19 -16.62 20.78
N SER A 316 13.48 -17.82 20.27
CA SER A 316 13.99 -18.02 18.90
C SER A 316 12.97 -17.58 17.85
N ALA A 317 11.71 -18.00 18.01
CA ALA A 317 10.61 -17.59 17.14
C ALA A 317 10.41 -16.07 17.17
N LEU A 318 10.42 -15.47 18.36
CA LEU A 318 10.31 -14.01 18.53
C LEU A 318 11.46 -13.26 17.83
N ARG A 319 12.71 -13.70 18.01
CA ARG A 319 13.86 -13.08 17.31
C ARG A 319 13.72 -13.17 15.79
N THR A 320 13.29 -14.33 15.29
CA THR A 320 13.11 -14.58 13.86
C THR A 320 12.03 -13.66 13.29
N PHE A 321 10.90 -13.56 13.99
CA PHE A 321 9.80 -12.66 13.65
C PHE A 321 10.23 -11.18 13.63
N LEU A 322 10.93 -10.71 14.67
CA LEU A 322 11.39 -9.32 14.75
C LEU A 322 12.47 -8.99 13.70
N LYS A 323 13.32 -9.96 13.35
CA LYS A 323 14.29 -9.82 12.26
C LYS A 323 13.59 -9.73 10.90
N LYS A 324 12.59 -10.60 10.65
CA LYS A 324 11.79 -10.60 9.41
C LYS A 324 11.02 -9.29 9.21
N THR A 325 10.51 -8.70 10.29
CA THR A 325 9.72 -7.46 10.25
C THR A 325 10.55 -6.19 10.40
N HIS A 326 11.89 -6.29 10.50
CA HIS A 326 12.80 -5.17 10.78
C HIS A 326 12.47 -4.38 12.07
N ARG A 327 11.86 -5.05 13.05
CA ARG A 327 11.43 -4.48 14.34
C ARG A 327 12.33 -4.94 15.49
N THR A 328 13.63 -5.04 15.24
CA THR A 328 14.60 -5.50 16.23
C THR A 328 14.68 -4.52 17.41
N GLY A 329 14.75 -5.04 18.63
CA GLY A 329 14.90 -4.23 19.85
C GLY A 329 13.59 -3.75 20.49
N LEU A 330 12.42 -3.99 19.89
CA LEU A 330 11.13 -3.63 20.50
C LEU A 330 10.80 -4.41 21.78
N PHE A 331 11.25 -5.67 21.84
CA PHE A 331 11.04 -6.54 22.99
C PHE A 331 12.37 -6.86 23.66
N ILE A 332 12.48 -6.54 24.96
CA ILE A 332 13.64 -6.90 25.79
C ILE A 332 13.23 -8.06 26.68
N ARG A 333 13.96 -9.17 26.64
CA ARG A 333 13.66 -10.35 27.48
C ARG A 333 13.90 -10.03 28.95
N ASP A 334 12.91 -10.29 29.81
CA ASP A 334 13.01 -10.07 31.26
C ASP A 334 13.27 -11.42 31.96
N SER A 335 12.30 -12.35 31.91
CA SER A 335 12.43 -13.67 32.54
C SER A 335 11.55 -14.70 31.84
N GLY A 336 12.10 -15.87 31.48
CA GLY A 336 11.33 -16.93 30.81
C GLY A 336 10.66 -16.45 29.52
N ASN A 337 9.32 -16.43 29.53
CA ASN A 337 8.42 -15.97 28.47
C ASN A 337 7.90 -14.53 28.68
N LEU A 338 8.44 -13.81 29.67
CA LEU A 338 8.10 -12.42 29.97
C LEU A 338 9.07 -11.46 29.27
N TYR A 339 8.52 -10.48 28.55
CA TYR A 339 9.24 -9.48 27.77
C TYR A 339 8.79 -8.07 28.14
N LYS A 340 9.70 -7.11 28.04
CA LYS A 340 9.40 -5.67 28.14
C LYS A 340 9.18 -5.10 26.75
N PHE A 341 8.04 -4.46 26.54
CA PHE A 341 7.71 -3.68 25.34
C PHE A 341 7.50 -2.22 25.75
N GLY A 342 8.49 -1.37 25.45
CA GLY A 342 8.57 -0.03 26.04
C GLY A 342 8.59 -0.09 27.57
N LYS A 343 7.59 0.50 28.23
CA LYS A 343 7.43 0.49 29.70
C LYS A 343 6.58 -0.67 30.23
N LYS A 344 5.93 -1.46 29.38
CA LYS A 344 5.00 -2.53 29.79
C LYS A 344 5.70 -3.89 29.81
N LYS A 345 5.35 -4.75 30.77
CA LYS A 345 5.72 -6.17 30.77
C LYS A 345 4.60 -7.00 30.15
N VAL A 346 4.95 -7.88 29.22
CA VAL A 346 4.01 -8.69 28.44
C VAL A 346 4.49 -10.14 28.43
N TYR A 347 3.58 -11.07 28.66
CA TYR A 347 3.86 -12.50 28.54
C TYR A 347 3.62 -12.94 27.09
N ILE A 348 4.61 -13.56 26.46
CA ILE A 348 4.54 -14.03 25.08
C ILE A 348 4.56 -15.56 25.09
N ALA A 349 3.64 -16.18 24.34
CA ALA A 349 3.59 -17.62 24.16
C ALA A 349 3.65 -17.97 22.67
N LEU A 350 4.37 -19.04 22.32
CA LEU A 350 4.33 -19.63 20.99
C LEU A 350 3.31 -20.78 20.97
N LYS A 351 2.25 -20.66 20.16
CA LYS A 351 1.21 -21.70 20.00
C LYS A 351 0.97 -21.97 18.51
N HIS A 352 1.11 -23.23 18.09
CA HIS A 352 0.93 -23.64 16.69
C HIS A 352 1.74 -22.79 15.70
N GLY A 353 2.97 -22.42 16.07
CA GLY A 353 3.84 -21.55 15.25
C GLY A 353 3.53 -20.05 15.34
N ASN A 354 2.46 -19.65 16.03
CA ASN A 354 2.06 -18.24 16.16
C ASN A 354 2.48 -17.66 17.51
N LEU A 355 3.07 -16.46 17.47
CA LEU A 355 3.43 -15.69 18.66
C LEU A 355 2.22 -14.90 19.17
N LEU A 356 1.84 -15.16 20.42
CA LEU A 356 0.69 -14.54 21.06
C LEU A 356 1.11 -13.77 22.32
N CYS A 357 0.65 -12.54 22.45
CA CYS A 357 0.84 -11.67 23.61
C CYS A 357 -0.35 -11.79 24.57
N ARG A 358 -0.10 -11.99 25.87
CA ARG A 358 -1.15 -11.94 26.91
C ARG A 358 -1.55 -10.50 27.17
N ILE A 359 -2.82 -10.17 26.96
CA ILE A 359 -3.38 -8.84 27.21
C ILE A 359 -4.64 -9.00 28.06
N GLY A 360 -4.59 -8.52 29.30
CA GLY A 360 -5.67 -8.70 30.27
C GLY A 360 -6.04 -10.18 30.47
N GLY A 361 -7.31 -10.52 30.18
CA GLY A 361 -7.85 -11.87 30.26
C GLY A 361 -7.61 -12.76 29.02
N GLY A 362 -7.09 -12.21 27.92
CA GLY A 362 -6.98 -12.88 26.62
C GLY A 362 -5.55 -13.00 26.09
N PHE A 363 -5.44 -13.60 24.90
CA PHE A 363 -4.22 -13.62 24.10
C PHE A 363 -4.52 -12.96 22.75
N GLU A 364 -3.60 -12.15 22.24
CA GLU A 364 -3.70 -11.45 20.96
C GLU A 364 -2.48 -11.78 20.09
N ASN A 365 -2.59 -11.68 18.76
CA ASN A 365 -1.45 -11.85 17.86
C ASN A 365 -0.38 -10.78 18.12
N ILE A 366 0.89 -11.15 18.07
CA ILE A 366 2.00 -10.21 18.26
C ILE A 366 1.99 -9.05 17.26
N GLU A 367 1.55 -9.26 16.01
CA GLU A 367 1.45 -8.20 15.00
C GLU A 367 0.41 -7.15 15.39
N GLU A 368 -0.78 -7.60 15.80
CA GLU A 368 -1.87 -6.74 16.28
C GLU A 368 -1.45 -5.99 17.55
N PHE A 369 -0.80 -6.68 18.49
CA PHE A 369 -0.29 -6.06 19.71
C PHE A 369 0.71 -4.93 19.41
N ILE A 370 1.65 -5.16 18.49
CA ILE A 370 2.64 -4.14 18.11
C ILE A 370 1.92 -2.96 17.47
N SER A 371 1.07 -3.18 16.46
CA SER A 371 0.36 -2.10 15.76
C SER A 371 -0.48 -1.24 16.72
N LYS A 372 -1.13 -1.85 17.72
CA LYS A 372 -1.91 -1.11 18.74
C LYS A 372 -1.05 -0.30 19.72
N ASN A 373 0.21 -0.67 19.93
CA ASN A 373 1.07 -0.06 20.94
C ASN A 373 2.30 0.68 20.34
N SER A 374 2.52 0.65 19.02
CA SER A 374 3.66 1.28 18.35
C SER A 374 3.47 2.76 18.07
N ASP A 375 2.21 3.23 17.97
CA ASP A 375 1.90 4.52 17.35
C ASP A 375 2.23 5.74 18.22
N GLY A 376 2.93 5.58 19.35
CA GLY A 376 3.37 6.68 20.22
C GLY A 376 2.25 7.54 20.83
N LYS A 377 1.00 7.34 20.40
CA LYS A 377 -0.23 8.00 20.85
C LYS A 377 -0.92 7.22 21.97
N THR A 378 -0.24 6.26 22.59
CA THR A 378 -0.68 5.82 23.91
C THR A 378 -0.39 6.96 24.86
N GLN A 379 -1.34 7.91 24.95
CA GLN A 379 -1.54 8.72 26.14
C GLN A 379 -1.30 7.79 27.31
N ILE A 380 -0.39 8.20 28.17
CA ILE A 380 -0.15 7.56 29.45
C ILE A 380 -1.49 7.69 30.19
N SER A 381 -2.39 6.73 30.01
CA SER A 381 -3.44 6.50 30.98
C SER A 381 -2.71 5.95 32.19
N GLU A 382 -2.24 6.89 33.02
CA GLU A 382 -2.07 6.62 34.43
C GLU A 382 -3.33 5.88 34.85
N ASN A 383 -3.15 4.73 35.51
CA ASN A 383 -4.23 3.95 36.09
C ASN A 383 -4.90 4.79 37.21
N ILE A 384 -5.64 5.82 36.82
CA ILE A 384 -6.54 6.55 37.68
C ILE A 384 -7.74 5.63 37.84
N HIS A 385 -7.91 5.18 39.08
CA HIS A 385 -9.08 4.45 39.54
C HIS A 385 -10.36 5.02 38.91
N ARG A 386 -11.07 4.17 38.17
CA ARG A 386 -12.38 4.44 37.54
C ARG A 386 -13.46 4.78 38.57
N ARG A 387 -13.41 5.94 39.24
CA ARG A 387 -14.55 6.32 40.08
C ARG A 387 -15.16 7.68 39.92
N ASN A 388 -14.52 8.74 39.43
CA ASN A 388 -15.25 9.99 39.20
C ASN A 388 -14.49 10.87 38.20
N LYS A 389 -15.10 11.21 37.06
CA LYS A 389 -15.01 12.48 36.30
C LYS A 389 -15.46 12.26 34.84
N THR A 390 -16.68 12.71 34.53
CA THR A 390 -17.31 12.61 33.20
C THR A 390 -18.05 13.89 32.85
N SER A 391 -17.40 15.06 32.88
CA SER A 391 -18.08 16.27 32.37
C SER A 391 -17.15 17.26 31.67
N GLU A 392 -15.94 17.49 32.15
CA GLU A 392 -15.12 18.59 31.61
C GLU A 392 -14.33 18.21 30.35
N GLU A 393 -13.77 17.00 30.27
CA GLU A 393 -12.94 16.59 29.12
C GLU A 393 -13.73 16.28 27.84
N VAL A 394 -15.01 15.91 27.97
CA VAL A 394 -15.89 15.70 26.81
C VAL A 394 -16.27 17.03 26.15
N GLN A 395 -16.27 18.13 26.91
CA GLN A 395 -16.65 19.44 26.40
C GLN A 395 -15.52 20.05 25.56
N GLN A 396 -14.27 19.86 25.97
CA GLN A 396 -13.10 20.41 25.27
C GLN A 396 -12.77 19.68 23.96
N CYS A 397 -13.00 18.36 23.87
CA CYS A 397 -12.82 17.62 22.61
C CYS A 397 -13.88 17.96 21.55
N ASN A 398 -15.09 18.36 21.96
CA ASN A 398 -16.14 18.71 21.01
C ASN A 398 -15.89 20.10 20.38
N GLU A 399 -15.32 21.04 21.14
CA GLU A 399 -15.00 22.39 20.64
C GLU A 399 -13.88 22.37 19.58
N GLU A 400 -12.84 21.55 19.76
CA GLU A 400 -11.77 21.41 18.75
C GLU A 400 -12.26 20.71 17.47
N LEU A 401 -13.16 19.74 17.61
CA LEU A 401 -13.74 19.03 16.46
C LEU A 401 -14.68 19.93 15.65
N ASP A 402 -15.47 20.78 16.31
CA ASP A 402 -16.32 21.76 15.65
C ASP A 402 -15.50 22.84 14.94
N LEU A 403 -14.38 23.28 15.52
CA LEU A 403 -13.49 24.25 14.89
C LEU A 403 -12.83 23.68 13.63
N ALA A 404 -12.28 22.46 13.70
CA ALA A 404 -11.68 21.78 12.55
C ALA A 404 -12.70 21.51 11.43
N THR A 405 -13.92 21.11 11.79
CA THR A 405 -15.01 20.87 10.84
C THR A 405 -15.44 22.18 10.17
N SER A 406 -15.48 23.29 10.90
CA SER A 406 -15.83 24.60 10.35
C SER A 406 -14.80 25.14 9.36
N MET A 407 -13.50 24.89 9.59
CA MET A 407 -12.43 25.27 8.66
C MET A 407 -12.49 24.46 7.37
N TYR A 408 -12.74 23.15 7.48
CA TYR A 408 -12.82 22.24 6.32
C TYR A 408 -14.02 22.54 5.42
N LEU A 409 -15.16 22.91 6.01
CA LEU A 409 -16.36 23.30 5.26
C LEU A 409 -16.21 24.65 4.55
N ARG A 410 -15.42 25.59 5.09
CA ARG A 410 -15.11 26.86 4.40
C ARG A 410 -14.23 26.69 3.16
N SER A 411 -13.38 25.66 3.13
CA SER A 411 -12.51 25.39 1.98
C SER A 411 -13.17 24.61 0.83
N SER A 412 -14.40 24.10 0.99
CA SER A 412 -15.08 23.33 -0.05
C SER A 412 -16.62 23.55 -0.04
N PRO A 413 -17.11 24.55 -0.78
CA PRO A 413 -18.55 24.88 -0.86
C PRO A 413 -19.42 23.72 -1.40
N GLU A 414 -18.82 22.80 -2.14
CA GLU A 414 -19.50 21.65 -2.75
C GLU A 414 -19.87 20.57 -1.71
N ILE A 415 -19.03 20.38 -0.69
CA ILE A 415 -19.29 19.44 0.41
C ILE A 415 -20.44 19.96 1.28
N GLU A 416 -20.56 21.27 1.47
CA GLU A 416 -21.66 21.87 2.22
C GLU A 416 -23.03 21.63 1.54
N LYS A 417 -23.09 21.69 0.20
CA LYS A 417 -24.29 21.37 -0.58
C LYS A 417 -24.70 19.90 -0.42
N LEU A 418 -23.74 18.97 -0.41
CA LEU A 418 -23.99 17.53 -0.21
C LEU A 418 -24.50 17.21 1.19
N ILE A 419 -24.00 17.90 2.23
CA ILE A 419 -24.45 17.70 3.61
C ILE A 419 -25.88 18.23 3.81
N ARG A 420 -26.24 19.37 3.19
CA ARG A 420 -27.61 19.90 3.25
C ARG A 420 -28.63 18.99 2.56
N LEU A 421 -28.24 18.28 1.50
CA LEU A 421 -29.10 17.32 0.81
C LEU A 421 -29.39 16.06 1.64
N ARG A 422 -28.50 15.67 2.56
CA ARG A 422 -28.69 14.51 3.45
C ARG A 422 -29.57 14.77 4.67
N LYS A 423 -29.77 16.03 5.08
CA LYS A 423 -30.60 16.40 6.24
C LYS A 423 -32.06 16.73 5.86
N ARG A 424 -32.67 15.97 4.93
CA ARG A 424 -34.13 15.98 4.80
C ARG A 424 -34.74 15.02 5.83
N PRO A 425 -35.61 15.47 6.75
CA PRO A 425 -36.30 14.57 7.66
C PRO A 425 -37.29 13.70 6.85
N SER A 426 -37.14 12.38 6.92
CA SER A 426 -38.14 11.43 6.43
C SER A 426 -39.35 11.49 7.36
N SER A 427 -40.36 12.26 6.98
CA SER A 427 -41.66 12.28 7.65
C SER A 427 -42.49 11.06 7.24
N ASN A 428 -42.96 10.34 8.27
CA ASN A 428 -44.22 9.61 8.37
C ASN A 428 -44.46 8.39 7.45
N CYS A 429 -44.19 7.20 7.99
CA CYS A 429 -44.99 6.01 7.68
C CYS A 429 -46.12 5.91 8.71
N VAL A 430 -47.33 6.15 8.25
CA VAL A 430 -48.59 5.80 8.92
C VAL A 430 -48.87 4.33 8.61
N THR A 431 -49.10 3.54 9.65
CA THR A 431 -49.61 2.16 9.58
C THR A 431 -51.13 2.16 9.40
N GLU A 432 -51.62 1.41 8.41
CA GLU A 432 -52.92 0.73 8.44
C GLU A 432 -52.68 -0.78 8.43
#